data_AF-A0A0G4F9C6-F1
#
_entry.id   AF-A0A0G4F9C6-F1
#
_cell.length_a   1.000
_cell.length_b   1.000
_cell.length_c   1.000
_cell.angle_alpha   90.00
_cell.angle_beta   90.00
_cell.angle_gamma   90.00
#
_symmetry.space_group_name_H-M   'P 1'
#
loop_
_entity.id
_entity.type
_entity.pdbx_description
1 polymer ?
#
loop_
_entity_poly.entity_id
_entity_poly.type
_entity_poly.pdbx_seq_one_letter_code
_entity_poly.pdbx_strand_id
1 'polypeptide(L)'
;MLGLRSVLLVVIDHGVEQFVGLVALGCCCVDVFTELFEVRKGMEQGALVDLDQEVGIGVIPGGQEEARLCLPVIHPVVQFLCCKCTFNSIMQKAALLFGLLTGATARIEKSAGCSWCGKDVIKMSDDFYNFRGTFRLYGLNIGTQMSMVRSTGGDSGEWVFLDSYDPNELSHEANELINKLTDNGEKVEAILNLHPFHTVHCQNLHKAFPSAKLVGTRRHKEQWPELPWAEGVLETKEKQTYWEEKYNLEFSVPEGVDFISDNPDIHFSSILATHAPSKTLHVDDTFTTVKVLFYSAFKLHPTLGKALLKEKGAGQLFTEWCKSFAERTGELGIENVAAAHMEAKTDVKDLSKQMRDALNAWSKELKAHDEKYAGVEFDFLTEEDEETADGDTQTEGEGEGNSEWQEKQIFA
;
A
#
# COMPACT_ATOMS: atom_id res chain seq x y z
N MET A 1 -24.31 23.01 12.57
CA MET A 1 -23.35 23.01 13.68
C MET A 1 -22.37 21.86 13.45
N LEU A 2 -21.20 22.16 12.88
CA LEU A 2 -20.10 21.19 12.77
C LEU A 2 -19.34 21.24 14.10
N GLY A 3 -19.28 20.11 14.81
CA GLY A 3 -18.71 20.04 16.15
C GLY A 3 -17.18 20.16 16.13
N LEU A 4 -16.66 21.30 16.59
CA LEU A 4 -15.30 21.38 17.11
C LEU A 4 -15.20 20.48 18.35
N ARG A 5 -14.29 19.50 18.35
CA ARG A 5 -14.16 18.54 19.45
C ARG A 5 -13.05 18.87 20.45
N SER A 6 -12.16 19.80 20.15
CA SER A 6 -11.13 20.24 21.11
C SER A 6 -10.62 21.63 20.75
N VAL A 7 -10.50 22.49 21.77
CA VAL A 7 -9.86 23.80 21.67
C VAL A 7 -8.66 23.77 22.61
N LEU A 8 -7.47 24.03 22.09
CA LEU A 8 -6.28 24.19 22.93
C LEU A 8 -6.11 25.69 23.22
N LEU A 9 -6.22 26.05 24.49
CA LEU A 9 -5.90 27.39 24.96
C LEU A 9 -4.42 27.43 25.35
N VAL A 10 -3.65 28.27 24.68
CA VAL A 10 -2.25 28.50 25.05
C VAL A 10 -2.14 29.87 25.67
N VAL A 11 -1.81 29.91 26.96
CA VAL A 11 -1.54 31.15 27.70
C VAL A 11 -0.03 31.27 27.85
N ILE A 12 0.54 32.33 27.28
CA ILE A 12 1.96 32.64 27.41
C ILE A 12 2.08 33.86 28.32
N ASP A 13 2.71 33.68 29.47
CA ASP A 13 2.95 34.74 30.45
C ASP A 13 4.37 35.30 30.27
N HIS A 14 4.45 36.56 29.86
CA HIS A 14 5.71 37.31 29.75
C HIS A 14 5.76 38.47 30.75
N GLY A 15 5.44 38.18 32.02
CA GLY A 15 5.70 39.05 33.17
C GLY A 15 4.76 40.25 33.29
N VAL A 16 4.60 41.06 32.24
CA VAL A 16 3.74 42.27 32.22
C VAL A 16 2.59 42.18 31.21
N GLU A 17 2.68 41.26 30.24
CA GLU A 17 1.66 41.02 29.21
C GLU A 17 1.29 39.54 29.14
N GLN A 18 0.00 39.26 28.95
CA GLN A 18 -0.53 37.91 28.73
C GLN A 18 -1.10 37.82 27.33
N PHE A 19 -0.64 36.82 26.57
CA PHE A 19 -1.17 36.51 25.25
C PHE A 19 -1.98 35.23 25.33
N VAL A 20 -3.22 35.28 24.86
CA VAL A 20 -4.11 34.12 24.77
C VAL A 20 -4.32 33.80 23.30
N GLY A 21 -3.78 32.66 22.87
CA GLY A 21 -4.02 32.12 21.54
C GLY A 21 -5.04 30.99 21.59
N LEU A 22 -6.01 31.01 20.68
CA LEU A 22 -6.98 29.94 20.51
C LEU A 22 -6.59 29.10 19.30
N VAL A 23 -6.31 27.80 19.48
CA VAL A 23 -6.04 26.88 18.37
C VAL A 23 -7.19 25.90 18.24
N ALA A 24 -7.93 26.02 17.14
CA ALA A 24 -8.98 25.09 16.74
C ALA A 24 -8.37 23.95 15.91
N LEU A 25 -8.56 22.70 16.35
CA LEU A 25 -8.11 21.52 15.61
C LEU A 25 -9.31 20.89 14.87
N GLY A 26 -9.31 21.03 13.55
CA GLY A 26 -10.26 20.37 12.64
C GLY A 26 -9.68 19.07 12.07
N CYS A 27 -10.51 18.03 11.96
CA CYS A 27 -10.12 16.74 11.39
C CYS A 27 -10.05 16.84 9.85
N CYS A 28 -8.91 16.43 9.29
CA CYS A 28 -8.68 16.16 7.86
C CYS A 28 -9.10 17.28 6.89
N CYS A 29 -8.28 18.34 6.83
CA CYS A 29 -7.95 19.22 5.71
C CYS A 29 -7.55 20.58 6.30
N VAL A 30 -6.35 21.05 5.99
CA VAL A 30 -5.72 22.19 6.65
C VAL A 30 -6.27 23.49 6.08
N ASP A 31 -7.02 24.22 6.91
CA ASP A 31 -6.98 25.68 6.97
C ASP A 31 -6.87 26.07 8.44
N VAL A 32 -5.70 26.61 8.83
CA VAL A 32 -5.48 27.13 10.19
C VAL A 32 -5.79 28.63 10.14
N PHE A 33 -6.90 29.03 10.78
CA PHE A 33 -7.16 30.43 11.07
C PHE A 33 -6.41 30.81 12.36
N THR A 34 -5.50 31.78 12.25
CA THR A 34 -4.85 32.40 13.41
C THR A 34 -5.48 33.79 13.57
N GLU A 35 -6.44 33.94 14.47
CA GLU A 35 -6.84 35.27 14.95
C GLU A 35 -6.12 35.55 16.27
N LEU A 36 -5.27 36.58 16.27
CA LEU A 36 -4.61 37.11 17.45
C LEU A 36 -5.50 38.20 18.05
N PHE A 37 -5.99 38.00 19.27
CA PHE A 37 -6.68 39.04 20.03
C PHE A 37 -5.69 39.74 20.96
N GLU A 38 -5.51 41.05 20.78
CA GLU A 38 -4.76 41.89 21.70
C GLU A 38 -5.69 42.27 22.86
N VAL A 39 -5.54 41.61 24.03
CA VAL A 39 -6.31 41.96 25.22
C VAL A 39 -5.62 43.13 25.92
N ARG A 40 -6.07 44.36 25.64
CA ARG A 40 -5.64 45.52 26.43
C ARG A 40 -6.37 45.57 27.77
N LYS A 41 -5.57 45.70 28.83
CA LYS A 41 -6.00 45.74 30.22
C LYS A 41 -6.94 46.93 30.46
N GLY A 42 -8.23 46.64 30.65
CA GLY A 42 -9.22 47.66 30.94
C GLY A 42 -10.66 47.13 30.99
N MET A 43 -10.92 46.06 31.74
CA MET A 43 -12.29 45.71 32.12
C MET A 43 -12.33 45.30 33.58
N GLU A 44 -13.12 46.04 34.35
CA GLU A 44 -13.57 45.71 35.69
C GLU A 44 -14.39 44.41 35.68
N GLN A 45 -14.43 43.76 36.85
CA GLN A 45 -15.07 42.47 37.12
C GLN A 45 -16.43 42.30 36.44
N GLY A 46 -16.56 41.30 35.56
CA GLY A 46 -17.87 40.80 35.11
C GLY A 46 -17.95 40.39 33.64
N ALA A 47 -17.27 39.30 33.28
CA ALA A 47 -17.62 38.53 32.08
C ALA A 47 -17.30 37.05 32.33
N LEU A 48 -18.30 36.31 32.80
CA LEU A 48 -18.31 34.85 32.79
C LEU A 48 -18.53 34.40 31.34
N VAL A 49 -17.53 33.77 30.74
CA VAL A 49 -17.75 32.90 29.58
C VAL A 49 -18.06 31.53 30.15
N ASP A 50 -19.33 31.14 30.06
CA ASP A 50 -19.82 29.83 30.49
C ASP A 50 -19.36 28.78 29.47
N LEU A 51 -18.34 28.01 29.83
CA LEU A 51 -17.89 26.84 29.09
C LEU A 51 -18.05 25.63 29.98
N ASP A 52 -19.21 25.00 29.83
CA ASP A 52 -19.54 23.71 30.41
C ASP A 52 -18.74 22.62 29.68
N GLN A 53 -17.50 22.37 30.11
CA GLN A 53 -16.77 21.09 30.04
C GLN A 53 -15.36 21.22 30.64
N GLU A 54 -14.93 20.18 31.36
CA GLU A 54 -13.73 20.13 32.23
C GLU A 54 -12.46 20.73 31.61
N VAL A 55 -12.11 21.95 32.03
CA VAL A 55 -10.79 22.55 31.78
C VAL A 55 -10.04 22.65 33.10
N GLY A 56 -9.01 21.82 33.29
CA GLY A 56 -8.08 21.93 34.40
C GLY A 56 -7.08 23.06 34.16
N ILE A 57 -7.13 24.12 34.97
CA ILE A 57 -6.15 25.22 34.93
C ILE A 57 -5.14 25.00 36.06
N GLY A 58 -3.86 24.80 35.72
CA GLY A 58 -2.76 24.76 36.67
C GLY A 58 -1.85 25.98 36.51
N VAL A 59 -1.61 26.72 37.60
CA VAL A 59 -0.67 27.85 37.64
C VAL A 59 0.52 27.45 38.51
N ILE A 60 1.74 27.57 38.01
CA ILE A 60 2.97 27.35 38.79
C ILE A 60 3.73 28.69 38.90
N PRO A 61 4.07 29.16 40.12
CA PRO A 61 4.83 30.39 40.27
C PRO A 61 6.33 30.14 40.03
N GLY A 62 6.95 30.96 39.19
CA GLY A 62 8.34 30.83 38.77
C GLY A 62 9.36 31.52 39.68
N GLY A 63 10.58 30.98 39.68
CA GLY A 63 11.78 31.60 40.22
C GLY A 63 12.99 31.32 39.31
N GLN A 64 13.42 32.38 38.62
CA GLN A 64 14.69 32.72 37.93
C GLN A 64 15.42 31.75 36.97
N GLU A 65 15.67 32.31 35.77
CA GLU A 65 16.81 32.14 34.84
C GLU A 65 17.30 30.72 34.50
N GLU A 66 16.43 29.95 33.87
CA GLU A 66 16.74 29.07 32.72
C GLU A 66 15.40 28.45 32.29
N ALA A 67 14.93 28.76 31.07
CA ALA A 67 13.67 28.17 30.58
C ALA A 67 13.89 26.69 30.24
N ARG A 68 13.77 25.82 31.25
CA ARG A 68 13.68 24.37 31.07
C ARG A 68 12.23 23.99 30.87
N LEU A 69 11.91 23.46 29.70
CA LEU A 69 10.61 22.87 29.40
C LEU A 69 10.51 21.51 30.12
N CYS A 70 10.09 21.50 31.38
CA CYS A 70 9.72 20.27 32.08
C CYS A 70 8.29 19.89 31.68
N LEU A 71 8.15 18.83 30.86
CA LEU A 71 6.86 18.24 30.55
C LEU A 71 6.28 17.55 31.80
N PRO A 72 4.99 17.76 32.13
CA PRO A 72 4.37 17.03 33.23
C PRO A 72 4.30 15.54 32.89
N VAL A 73 4.44 14.69 33.91
CA VAL A 73 4.19 13.26 33.83
C VAL A 73 2.75 13.05 33.36
N ILE A 74 2.61 12.54 32.14
CA ILE A 74 1.30 12.31 31.50
C ILE A 74 0.74 10.99 32.03
N HIS A 75 -0.37 11.08 32.79
CA HIS A 75 -1.24 9.95 33.16
C HIS A 75 -1.98 9.44 31.89
N PRO A 76 -2.35 8.15 31.76
CA PRO A 76 -2.37 7.44 30.48
C PRO A 76 -3.68 7.59 29.69
N VAL A 77 -4.07 8.82 29.33
CA VAL A 77 -5.29 9.08 28.54
C VAL A 77 -5.01 9.72 27.17
N VAL A 78 -3.78 10.13 26.87
CA VAL A 78 -3.44 10.71 25.56
C VAL A 78 -2.51 9.77 24.79
N GLN A 79 -3.08 8.69 24.26
CA GLN A 79 -2.37 7.70 23.44
C GLN A 79 -2.88 7.70 21.98
N PHE A 80 -3.32 8.87 21.47
CA PHE A 80 -3.84 9.01 20.10
C PHE A 80 -3.23 10.21 19.39
N LEU A 81 -1.94 10.11 19.04
CA LEU A 81 -1.30 10.92 17.99
C LEU A 81 -0.21 10.07 17.35
N CYS A 82 -0.61 8.99 16.65
CA CYS A 82 0.30 8.07 15.97
C CYS A 82 0.81 8.62 14.62
N CYS A 83 1.13 9.91 14.56
CA CYS A 83 1.86 10.44 13.43
C CYS A 83 2.84 11.52 13.90
N LYS A 84 4.10 11.11 14.15
CA LYS A 84 5.21 12.00 14.50
C LYS A 84 5.39 13.16 13.51
N CYS A 85 4.92 13.00 12.26
CA CYS A 85 5.00 14.02 11.21
C CYS A 85 4.13 15.25 11.48
N THR A 86 2.90 15.07 11.96
CA THR A 86 1.99 16.19 12.29
C THR A 86 2.50 16.95 13.49
N PHE A 87 3.02 16.23 14.50
CA PHE A 87 3.62 16.83 15.69
C PHE A 87 4.87 17.66 15.36
N ASN A 88 5.79 17.15 14.54
CA ASN A 88 6.98 17.89 14.14
C ASN A 88 6.68 19.15 13.33
N SER A 89 5.69 19.12 12.44
CA SER A 89 5.27 20.30 11.66
C SER A 89 4.68 21.39 12.56
N ILE A 90 3.86 21.01 13.55
CA ILE A 90 3.31 21.93 14.55
C ILE A 90 4.42 22.54 15.41
N MET A 91 5.36 21.71 15.90
CA MET A 91 6.45 22.16 16.75
C MET A 91 7.46 23.06 16.01
N GLN A 92 7.73 22.80 14.73
CA GLN A 92 8.57 23.68 13.91
C GLN A 92 7.94 25.05 13.70
N LYS A 93 6.63 25.11 13.43
CA LYS A 93 5.91 26.39 13.27
C LYS A 93 5.81 27.15 14.60
N ALA A 94 5.60 26.44 15.72
CA ALA A 94 5.60 27.03 17.05
C ALA A 94 6.98 27.61 17.43
N ALA A 95 8.07 26.92 17.11
CA ALA A 95 9.43 27.42 17.36
C ALA A 95 9.80 28.61 16.46
N LEU A 96 9.32 28.63 15.20
CA LEU A 96 9.51 29.76 14.30
C LEU A 96 8.75 31.01 14.79
N LEU A 97 7.51 30.81 15.24
CA LEU A 97 6.67 31.87 15.82
C LEU A 97 7.27 32.40 17.13
N PHE A 98 7.80 31.51 17.99
CA PHE A 98 8.49 31.88 19.21
C PHE A 98 9.77 32.69 18.91
N GLY A 99 10.55 32.29 17.90
CA GLY A 99 11.75 33.03 17.48
C GLY A 99 11.42 34.40 16.89
N LEU A 100 10.32 34.52 16.14
CA LEU A 100 9.84 35.80 15.59
C LEU A 100 9.35 36.76 16.69
N LEU A 101 8.72 36.24 17.76
CA LEU A 101 8.16 37.05 18.84
C LEU A 101 9.19 37.45 19.91
N THR A 102 10.21 36.62 20.14
CA THR A 102 11.17 36.83 21.25
C THR A 102 12.57 37.21 20.79
N GLY A 103 12.86 37.13 19.49
CA GLY A 103 14.19 37.39 18.93
C GLY A 103 15.24 36.31 19.27
N ALA A 104 14.87 35.22 19.94
CA ALA A 104 15.76 34.12 20.28
C ALA A 104 15.77 33.01 19.22
N THR A 105 16.95 32.50 18.87
CA THR A 105 17.07 31.32 17.99
C THR A 105 16.87 30.03 18.79
N ALA A 106 15.71 29.40 18.65
CA ALA A 106 15.48 28.05 19.16
C ALA A 106 16.00 27.02 18.14
N ARG A 107 16.94 26.16 18.54
CA ARG A 107 17.45 25.06 17.70
C ARG A 107 16.77 23.76 18.13
N ILE A 108 15.90 23.23 17.29
CA ILE A 108 15.30 21.90 17.49
C ILE A 108 16.32 20.86 17.02
N GLU A 109 16.95 20.14 17.94
CA GLU A 109 17.69 18.93 17.58
C GLU A 109 16.70 17.82 17.22
N LYS A 110 16.78 17.32 15.98
CA LYS A 110 16.02 16.16 15.53
C LYS A 110 16.40 14.97 16.40
N SER A 111 15.47 14.49 17.23
CA SER A 111 15.57 13.12 17.74
C SER A 111 15.46 12.15 16.56
N ALA A 112 16.27 11.09 16.58
CA ALA A 112 16.27 10.04 15.56
C ALA A 112 14.92 9.29 15.55
N GLY A 113 13.93 9.86 14.86
CA GLY A 113 12.61 9.29 14.68
C GLY A 113 12.33 9.15 13.19
N CYS A 114 12.07 7.90 12.76
CA CYS A 114 11.74 7.43 11.41
C CYS A 114 11.49 8.55 10.38
N SER A 115 12.50 8.83 9.55
CA SER A 115 12.50 9.87 8.51
C SER A 115 11.93 9.41 7.18
N TRP A 116 11.39 8.19 7.09
CA TRP A 116 11.10 7.50 5.84
C TRP A 116 9.60 7.38 5.59
N CYS A 117 8.92 8.50 5.40
CA CYS A 117 7.61 8.51 4.76
C CYS A 117 7.67 9.42 3.53
N GLY A 118 8.27 8.90 2.46
CA GLY A 118 8.08 9.47 1.12
C GLY A 118 6.59 9.44 0.76
N LYS A 119 6.14 10.30 -0.15
CA LYS A 119 4.72 10.35 -0.58
C LYS A 119 4.23 9.03 -1.18
N ASP A 120 5.17 8.20 -1.58
CA ASP A 120 5.08 6.95 -2.29
C ASP A 120 5.54 5.76 -1.45
N VAL A 121 5.81 5.91 -0.15
CA VAL A 121 6.22 4.81 0.73
C VAL A 121 5.20 4.60 1.83
N ILE A 122 4.71 3.37 1.95
CA ILE A 122 3.83 2.92 3.03
C ILE A 122 4.54 1.78 3.76
N LYS A 123 4.99 2.09 4.99
CA LYS A 123 5.53 1.07 5.89
C LYS A 123 4.36 0.32 6.54
N MET A 124 4.20 -0.95 6.20
CA MET A 124 3.16 -1.83 6.77
C MET A 124 3.66 -2.54 8.02
N SER A 125 4.93 -2.97 8.02
CA SER A 125 5.65 -3.42 9.21
C SER A 125 7.16 -3.14 9.06
N ASP A 126 7.98 -3.56 10.02
CA ASP A 126 9.43 -3.53 9.87
C ASP A 126 9.94 -4.46 8.76
N ASP A 127 9.15 -5.47 8.39
CA ASP A 127 9.47 -6.53 7.43
C ASP A 127 8.71 -6.39 6.10
N PHE A 128 7.83 -5.38 5.98
CA PHE A 128 7.02 -5.19 4.78
C PHE A 128 6.84 -3.71 4.45
N TYR A 129 7.26 -3.32 3.26
CA TYR A 129 7.08 -1.97 2.69
C TYR A 129 6.30 -2.07 1.37
N ASN A 130 5.38 -1.15 1.14
CA ASN A 130 4.72 -0.97 -0.13
C ASN A 130 5.12 0.37 -0.73
N PHE A 131 5.43 0.37 -2.02
CA PHE A 131 5.83 1.53 -2.79
C PHE A 131 4.75 1.84 -3.81
N ARG A 132 4.33 3.10 -3.90
CA ARG A 132 3.23 3.57 -4.75
C ARG A 132 3.76 4.25 -5.99
N GLY A 133 3.55 3.58 -7.12
CA GLY A 133 3.87 4.12 -8.43
C GLY A 133 2.74 4.96 -9.02
N THR A 134 3.07 5.73 -10.05
CA THR A 134 2.09 6.42 -10.87
C THR A 134 1.84 5.63 -12.14
N PHE A 135 0.57 5.44 -12.48
CA PHE A 135 0.18 4.87 -13.76
C PHE A 135 -1.04 5.62 -14.27
N ARG A 136 -0.94 6.24 -15.45
CA ARG A 136 -1.97 7.15 -15.97
C ARG A 136 -2.72 6.53 -17.14
N LEU A 137 -4.02 6.36 -16.97
CA LEU A 137 -4.95 5.93 -17.99
C LEU A 137 -5.88 7.09 -18.36
N TYR A 138 -5.89 7.50 -19.64
CA TYR A 138 -6.63 8.68 -20.12
C TYR A 138 -6.40 9.95 -19.27
N GLY A 139 -5.19 10.15 -18.76
CA GLY A 139 -4.80 11.28 -17.91
C GLY A 139 -5.11 11.13 -16.42
N LEU A 140 -5.96 10.17 -16.03
CA LEU A 140 -6.24 9.83 -14.63
C LEU A 140 -5.14 8.91 -14.10
N ASN A 141 -4.50 9.28 -12.98
CA ASN A 141 -3.60 8.36 -12.28
C ASN A 141 -4.42 7.28 -11.59
N ILE A 142 -4.40 6.06 -12.11
CA ILE A 142 -5.01 4.88 -11.50
C ILE A 142 -4.04 4.16 -10.56
N GLY A 143 -2.76 4.54 -10.60
CA GLY A 143 -1.72 4.04 -9.71
C GLY A 143 -1.24 2.63 -10.07
N THR A 144 -0.03 2.33 -9.63
CA THR A 144 0.57 0.99 -9.64
C THR A 144 1.37 0.81 -8.34
N GLN A 145 2.00 -0.34 -8.14
CA GLN A 145 2.74 -0.63 -6.92
C GLN A 145 3.89 -1.62 -7.13
N MET A 146 4.76 -1.66 -6.12
CA MET A 146 5.60 -2.81 -5.81
C MET A 146 5.66 -2.95 -4.28
N SER A 147 5.99 -4.13 -3.77
CA SER A 147 6.25 -4.32 -2.34
C SER A 147 7.63 -4.90 -2.10
N MET A 148 8.14 -4.74 -0.89
CA MET A 148 9.35 -5.41 -0.40
C MET A 148 9.03 -6.21 0.84
N VAL A 149 9.52 -7.45 0.90
CA VAL A 149 9.37 -8.36 2.04
C VAL A 149 10.74 -8.81 2.52
N ARG A 150 10.98 -8.73 3.83
CA ARG A 150 12.21 -9.19 4.45
C ARG A 150 12.11 -10.68 4.80
N SER A 151 13.17 -11.43 4.57
CA SER A 151 13.27 -12.83 4.96
C SER A 151 13.22 -12.98 6.47
N THR A 152 12.91 -14.19 6.92
CA THR A 152 13.14 -14.58 8.31
C THR A 152 14.63 -14.41 8.66
N GLY A 153 14.94 -13.90 9.87
CA GLY A 153 16.33 -13.64 10.30
C GLY A 153 16.60 -12.29 10.97
N GLY A 154 15.58 -11.46 11.20
CA GLY A 154 15.74 -10.17 11.89
C GLY A 154 16.49 -9.14 11.03
N ASP A 155 17.36 -8.33 11.64
CA ASP A 155 18.03 -7.21 10.95
C ASP A 155 19.06 -7.62 9.89
N SER A 156 19.44 -8.90 9.84
CA SER A 156 20.28 -9.47 8.80
C SER A 156 19.53 -10.11 7.64
N GLY A 157 18.18 -10.07 7.63
CA GLY A 157 17.37 -10.65 6.56
C GLY A 157 17.66 -10.06 5.18
N GLU A 158 17.48 -10.88 4.16
CA GLU A 158 17.47 -10.49 2.75
C GLU A 158 16.09 -9.95 2.37
N TRP A 159 15.99 -9.31 1.21
CA TRP A 159 14.77 -8.72 0.69
C TRP A 159 14.37 -9.35 -0.62
N VAL A 160 13.06 -9.52 -0.82
CA VAL A 160 12.47 -9.77 -2.13
C VAL A 160 11.52 -8.65 -2.49
N PHE A 161 11.51 -8.31 -3.78
CA PHE A 161 10.46 -7.49 -4.36
C PHE A 161 9.26 -8.36 -4.76
N LEU A 162 8.06 -7.87 -4.51
CA LEU A 162 6.81 -8.37 -5.07
C LEU A 162 6.34 -7.38 -6.13
N ASP A 163 6.24 -7.86 -7.36
CA ASP A 163 6.06 -7.07 -8.58
C ASP A 163 7.17 -6.04 -8.86
N SER A 164 7.18 -5.54 -10.08
CA SER A 164 8.16 -4.57 -10.55
C SER A 164 7.58 -3.17 -10.68
N TYR A 165 8.32 -2.18 -10.20
CA TYR A 165 8.13 -0.77 -10.51
C TYR A 165 9.49 -0.11 -10.71
N ASP A 166 9.59 0.87 -11.61
CA ASP A 166 10.87 1.54 -11.88
C ASP A 166 11.26 2.42 -10.67
N PRO A 167 12.38 2.13 -9.99
CA PRO A 167 12.81 2.94 -8.85
C PRO A 167 13.09 4.40 -9.24
N ASN A 168 13.47 4.68 -10.50
CA ASN A 168 13.71 6.05 -10.97
C ASN A 168 12.43 6.90 -11.01
N GLU A 169 11.26 6.26 -11.03
CA GLU A 169 9.96 6.94 -10.98
C GLU A 169 9.45 7.11 -9.53
N LEU A 170 10.17 6.58 -8.54
CA LEU A 170 9.91 6.84 -7.13
C LEU A 170 10.60 8.13 -6.66
N SER A 171 10.17 8.62 -5.51
CA SER A 171 10.80 9.72 -4.81
C SER A 171 12.24 9.40 -4.43
N HIS A 172 13.02 10.46 -4.20
CA HIS A 172 14.39 10.30 -3.72
C HIS A 172 14.41 9.60 -2.36
N GLU A 173 13.46 9.92 -1.47
CA GLU A 173 13.34 9.33 -0.14
C GLU A 173 13.00 7.83 -0.20
N ALA A 174 12.17 7.41 -1.16
CA ALA A 174 11.88 5.99 -1.39
C ALA A 174 13.12 5.24 -1.85
N ASN A 175 13.87 5.80 -2.81
CA ASN A 175 15.11 5.19 -3.30
C ASN A 175 16.19 5.10 -2.23
N GLU A 176 16.39 6.17 -1.45
CA GLU A 176 17.31 6.16 -0.33
C GLU A 176 16.92 5.11 0.72
N LEU A 177 15.62 4.91 0.98
CA LEU A 177 15.15 3.84 1.86
C LEU A 177 15.49 2.47 1.30
N ILE A 178 15.16 2.21 0.03
CA ILE A 178 15.44 0.94 -0.64
C ILE A 178 16.94 0.63 -0.56
N ASN A 179 17.79 1.58 -0.95
CA ASN A 179 19.24 1.43 -0.89
C ASN A 179 19.73 1.14 0.54
N LYS A 180 19.18 1.83 1.54
CA LYS A 180 19.53 1.58 2.94
C LYS A 180 19.10 0.19 3.42
N LEU A 181 17.89 -0.25 3.11
CA LEU A 181 17.37 -1.54 3.55
C LEU A 181 18.10 -2.70 2.90
N THR A 182 18.51 -2.51 1.64
CA THR A 182 19.09 -3.56 0.79
C THR A 182 20.60 -3.55 0.74
N ASP A 183 21.28 -2.67 1.49
CA ASP A 183 22.72 -2.45 1.35
C ASP A 183 23.13 -2.17 -0.11
N ASN A 184 22.48 -1.15 -0.69
CA ASN A 184 22.62 -0.74 -2.10
C ASN A 184 22.35 -1.88 -3.08
N GLY A 185 21.37 -2.75 -2.78
CA GLY A 185 20.96 -3.85 -3.63
C GLY A 185 21.59 -5.21 -3.29
N GLU A 186 22.67 -5.26 -2.51
CA GLU A 186 23.39 -6.51 -2.18
C GLU A 186 22.54 -7.53 -1.41
N LYS A 187 21.54 -7.07 -0.66
CA LYS A 187 20.60 -7.92 0.08
C LYS A 187 19.30 -8.19 -0.68
N VAL A 188 19.19 -7.81 -1.95
CA VAL A 188 18.02 -8.18 -2.76
C VAL A 188 18.26 -9.58 -3.31
N GLU A 189 17.56 -10.56 -2.77
CA GLU A 189 17.68 -11.92 -3.27
C GLU A 189 16.96 -12.09 -4.61
N ALA A 190 15.73 -11.57 -4.73
CA ALA A 190 14.90 -11.79 -5.89
C ALA A 190 13.86 -10.69 -6.15
N ILE A 191 13.41 -10.65 -7.39
CA ILE A 191 12.23 -9.93 -7.84
C ILE A 191 11.20 -10.97 -8.27
N LEU A 192 10.07 -11.04 -7.56
CA LEU A 192 8.98 -11.98 -7.81
C LEU A 192 7.84 -11.24 -8.52
N ASN A 193 7.68 -11.44 -9.82
CA ASN A 193 6.61 -10.82 -10.61
C ASN A 193 5.36 -11.70 -10.57
N LEU A 194 4.34 -11.23 -9.86
CA LEU A 194 3.13 -11.93 -9.47
C LEU A 194 1.99 -11.71 -10.46
N HIS A 195 1.77 -10.47 -10.90
CA HIS A 195 0.70 -10.18 -11.86
C HIS A 195 1.20 -10.34 -13.29
N PRO A 196 0.64 -11.25 -14.12
CA PRO A 196 1.12 -11.51 -15.49
C PRO A 196 1.19 -10.31 -16.44
N PHE A 197 0.47 -9.23 -16.12
CA PHE A 197 0.33 -8.05 -16.97
C PHE A 197 1.11 -6.84 -16.43
N HIS A 198 1.80 -6.98 -15.30
CA HIS A 198 2.68 -5.94 -14.74
C HIS A 198 4.11 -6.10 -15.27
N THR A 199 4.26 -6.06 -16.60
CA THR A 199 5.52 -6.38 -17.28
C THR A 199 6.39 -5.16 -17.57
N VAL A 200 5.80 -3.96 -17.66
CA VAL A 200 6.45 -2.73 -18.14
C VAL A 200 7.72 -2.39 -17.37
N HIS A 201 7.72 -2.62 -16.06
CA HIS A 201 8.82 -2.21 -15.19
C HIS A 201 9.83 -3.33 -14.92
N CYS A 202 9.62 -4.55 -15.43
CA CYS A 202 10.50 -5.70 -15.15
C CYS A 202 11.95 -5.43 -15.56
N GLN A 203 12.17 -4.91 -16.78
CA GLN A 203 13.52 -4.59 -17.25
C GLN A 203 14.20 -3.51 -16.38
N ASN A 204 13.47 -2.49 -15.95
CA ASN A 204 14.04 -1.37 -15.20
C ASN A 204 14.39 -1.78 -13.77
N LEU A 205 13.52 -2.54 -13.10
CA LEU A 205 13.83 -3.04 -11.76
C LEU A 205 14.99 -4.05 -11.80
N HIS A 206 15.06 -4.92 -12.82
CA HIS A 206 16.21 -5.81 -13.00
C HIS A 206 17.52 -5.03 -13.25
N LYS A 207 17.50 -3.97 -14.07
CA LYS A 207 18.69 -3.11 -14.27
C LYS A 207 19.15 -2.46 -12.98
N ALA A 208 18.22 -2.08 -12.09
CA ALA A 208 18.54 -1.51 -10.78
C ALA A 208 19.13 -2.56 -9.81
N PHE A 209 18.69 -3.82 -9.91
CA PHE A 209 19.14 -4.92 -9.05
C PHE A 209 19.59 -6.13 -9.90
N PRO A 210 20.71 -6.02 -10.64
CA PRO A 210 21.10 -7.02 -11.65
C PRO A 210 21.49 -8.38 -11.05
N SER A 211 21.90 -8.39 -9.77
CA SER A 211 22.25 -9.63 -9.04
C SER A 211 21.03 -10.38 -8.50
N ALA A 212 19.87 -9.74 -8.43
CA ALA A 212 18.66 -10.37 -7.92
C ALA A 212 18.13 -11.42 -8.89
N LYS A 213 17.71 -12.58 -8.37
CA LYS A 213 17.02 -13.61 -9.16
C LYS A 213 15.74 -13.02 -9.72
N LEU A 214 15.54 -13.13 -11.03
CA LEU A 214 14.33 -12.63 -11.67
C LEU A 214 13.34 -13.78 -11.86
N VAL A 215 12.22 -13.75 -11.14
CA VAL A 215 11.20 -14.79 -11.14
C VAL A 215 9.89 -14.20 -11.64
N GLY A 216 9.15 -14.94 -12.45
CA GLY A 216 7.89 -14.46 -12.99
C GLY A 216 7.00 -15.58 -13.50
N THR A 217 5.79 -15.20 -13.86
CA THR A 217 4.84 -16.05 -14.59
C THR A 217 5.31 -16.30 -16.02
N ARG A 218 4.67 -17.25 -16.71
CA ARG A 218 4.93 -17.56 -18.11
C ARG A 218 4.88 -16.32 -19.01
N ARG A 219 3.86 -15.46 -18.84
CA ARG A 219 3.72 -14.23 -19.64
C ARG A 219 4.91 -13.27 -19.50
N HIS A 220 5.48 -13.13 -18.31
CA HIS A 220 6.66 -12.27 -18.13
C HIS A 220 7.84 -12.74 -19.00
N LYS A 221 8.02 -14.06 -19.07
CA LYS A 221 9.09 -14.67 -19.88
C LYS A 221 8.83 -14.56 -21.37
N GLU A 222 7.57 -14.72 -21.78
CA GLU A 222 7.15 -14.55 -23.17
C GLU A 222 7.32 -13.09 -23.64
N GLN A 223 7.04 -12.11 -22.77
CA GLN A 223 7.16 -10.68 -23.08
C GLN A 223 8.62 -10.20 -23.09
N TRP A 224 9.46 -10.75 -22.21
CA TRP A 224 10.86 -10.35 -22.06
C TRP A 224 11.81 -11.55 -22.11
N PRO A 225 11.87 -12.29 -23.22
CA PRO A 225 12.63 -13.54 -23.32
C PRO A 225 14.14 -13.33 -23.15
N GLU A 226 14.63 -12.11 -23.33
CA GLU A 226 16.04 -11.73 -23.19
C GLU A 226 16.48 -11.50 -21.73
N LEU A 227 15.54 -11.32 -20.79
CA LEU A 227 15.86 -11.16 -19.38
C LEU A 227 16.28 -12.51 -18.76
N PRO A 228 17.18 -12.51 -17.74
CA PRO A 228 17.72 -13.72 -17.15
C PRO A 228 16.74 -14.36 -16.14
N TRP A 229 15.58 -14.79 -16.64
CA TRP A 229 14.56 -15.43 -15.81
C TRP A 229 15.06 -16.72 -15.19
N ALA A 230 14.77 -16.91 -13.90
CA ALA A 230 14.96 -18.18 -13.22
C ALA A 230 14.15 -19.29 -13.90
N GLU A 231 14.63 -20.54 -13.80
CA GLU A 231 13.98 -21.70 -14.40
C GLU A 231 12.56 -21.94 -13.81
N GLY A 232 11.61 -22.33 -14.67
CA GLY A 232 10.20 -22.58 -14.34
C GLY A 232 9.40 -21.32 -13.95
N VAL A 233 8.09 -21.45 -13.71
CA VAL A 233 7.17 -20.31 -13.58
C VAL A 233 6.55 -20.21 -12.19
N LEU A 234 6.36 -18.97 -11.73
CA LEU A 234 5.85 -18.68 -10.38
C LEU A 234 4.41 -19.13 -10.15
N GLU A 235 3.68 -19.46 -11.21
CA GLU A 235 2.33 -20.06 -11.18
C GLU A 235 2.29 -21.41 -10.45
N THR A 236 3.40 -22.14 -10.45
CA THR A 236 3.46 -23.49 -9.90
C THR A 236 3.80 -23.50 -8.40
N LYS A 237 3.22 -24.46 -7.68
CA LYS A 237 3.50 -24.62 -6.25
C LYS A 237 4.99 -24.91 -5.98
N GLU A 238 5.62 -25.70 -6.84
CA GLU A 238 7.05 -26.01 -6.74
C GLU A 238 7.91 -24.74 -6.73
N LYS A 239 7.61 -23.76 -7.59
CA LYS A 239 8.36 -22.50 -7.64
C LYS A 239 8.01 -21.54 -6.51
N GLN A 240 6.90 -21.76 -5.82
CA GLN A 240 6.46 -20.96 -4.68
C GLN A 240 7.10 -21.42 -3.36
N THR A 241 7.26 -22.73 -3.15
CA THR A 241 7.67 -23.34 -1.85
C THR A 241 8.88 -22.67 -1.21
N TYR A 242 9.93 -22.38 -1.98
CA TYR A 242 11.13 -21.72 -1.45
C TYR A 242 10.82 -20.36 -0.79
N TRP A 243 9.98 -19.56 -1.45
CA TRP A 243 9.62 -18.23 -0.98
C TRP A 243 8.67 -18.29 0.21
N GLU A 244 7.76 -19.28 0.22
CA GLU A 244 6.86 -19.52 1.34
C GLU A 244 7.64 -19.83 2.62
N GLU A 245 8.64 -20.70 2.53
CA GLU A 245 9.44 -21.12 3.68
C GLU A 245 10.40 -20.02 4.16
N LYS A 246 11.09 -19.35 3.24
CA LYS A 246 12.13 -18.38 3.61
C LYS A 246 11.58 -17.01 4.01
N TYR A 247 10.51 -16.57 3.35
CA TYR A 247 9.91 -15.23 3.51
C TYR A 247 8.56 -15.25 4.21
N ASN A 248 8.09 -16.40 4.73
CA ASN A 248 6.78 -16.56 5.37
C ASN A 248 5.64 -16.05 4.48
N LEU A 249 5.77 -16.30 3.18
CA LEU A 249 4.74 -15.99 2.20
C LEU A 249 3.76 -17.17 2.10
N GLU A 250 2.51 -16.85 1.76
CA GLU A 250 1.52 -17.84 1.38
C GLU A 250 0.88 -17.35 0.08
N PHE A 251 1.07 -18.11 -1.00
CA PHE A 251 0.57 -17.75 -2.32
C PHE A 251 -0.80 -18.35 -2.59
N SER A 252 -1.64 -17.63 -3.34
CA SER A 252 -2.92 -18.12 -3.82
C SER A 252 -3.18 -17.64 -5.24
N VAL A 253 -3.58 -18.56 -6.12
CA VAL A 253 -3.94 -18.27 -7.51
C VAL A 253 -5.45 -18.44 -7.66
N PRO A 254 -6.20 -17.46 -8.21
CA PRO A 254 -7.62 -17.59 -8.43
C PRO A 254 -8.00 -18.81 -9.29
N GLU A 255 -8.98 -19.60 -8.84
CA GLU A 255 -9.51 -20.74 -9.59
C GLU A 255 -10.77 -20.36 -10.39
N GLY A 256 -11.10 -21.14 -11.42
CA GLY A 256 -12.29 -20.92 -12.26
C GLY A 256 -12.17 -19.70 -13.20
N VAL A 257 -10.99 -19.11 -13.30
CA VAL A 257 -10.68 -18.00 -14.19
C VAL A 257 -9.44 -18.31 -15.01
N ASP A 258 -9.36 -17.69 -16.17
CA ASP A 258 -8.17 -17.64 -16.99
C ASP A 258 -7.10 -16.81 -16.27
N PHE A 259 -6.01 -17.47 -15.89
CA PHE A 259 -4.91 -16.82 -15.17
C PHE A 259 -4.14 -15.86 -16.09
N ILE A 260 -3.93 -16.25 -17.34
CA ILE A 260 -3.21 -15.44 -18.35
C ILE A 260 -4.05 -15.43 -19.61
N SER A 261 -4.89 -14.40 -19.74
CA SER A 261 -5.73 -14.28 -20.93
C SER A 261 -4.94 -13.90 -22.18
N ASP A 262 -5.29 -14.53 -23.31
CA ASP A 262 -4.82 -14.15 -24.64
C ASP A 262 -5.24 -12.72 -25.00
N ASN A 263 -6.34 -12.23 -24.41
CA ASN A 263 -6.75 -10.83 -24.55
C ASN A 263 -6.16 -10.00 -23.40
N PRO A 264 -5.21 -9.08 -23.67
CA PRO A 264 -4.58 -8.26 -22.63
C PRO A 264 -5.53 -7.29 -21.92
N ASP A 265 -6.70 -7.02 -22.49
CA ASP A 265 -7.75 -6.24 -21.82
C ASP A 265 -8.40 -7.00 -20.66
N ILE A 266 -8.12 -8.30 -20.52
CA ILE A 266 -8.62 -9.18 -19.45
C ILE A 266 -7.45 -9.55 -18.53
N HIS A 267 -7.16 -8.65 -17.58
CA HIS A 267 -6.08 -8.77 -16.59
C HIS A 267 -6.62 -8.95 -15.17
N PHE A 268 -7.63 -9.81 -14.98
CA PHE A 268 -8.24 -10.01 -13.66
C PHE A 268 -7.27 -10.65 -12.65
N SER A 269 -6.52 -11.65 -13.09
CA SER A 269 -5.87 -12.61 -12.21
C SER A 269 -4.42 -12.23 -11.87
N SER A 270 -4.08 -12.25 -10.59
CA SER A 270 -2.72 -12.16 -10.05
C SER A 270 -2.42 -13.35 -9.15
N ILE A 271 -1.14 -13.63 -8.89
CA ILE A 271 -0.75 -14.51 -7.77
C ILE A 271 -0.82 -13.65 -6.50
N LEU A 272 -1.75 -13.94 -5.62
CA LEU A 272 -1.88 -13.22 -4.36
C LEU A 272 -0.79 -13.68 -3.39
N ALA A 273 -0.11 -12.75 -2.74
CA ALA A 273 0.94 -13.06 -1.77
C ALA A 273 0.56 -12.54 -0.38
N THR A 274 0.39 -13.45 0.57
CA THR A 274 0.08 -13.12 1.97
C THR A 274 1.33 -13.24 2.82
N HIS A 275 1.68 -12.20 3.57
CA HIS A 275 2.79 -12.19 4.53
C HIS A 275 2.24 -12.07 5.96
N ALA A 276 1.99 -13.22 6.59
CA ALA A 276 1.34 -13.31 7.90
C ALA A 276 2.06 -12.55 9.03
N PRO A 277 3.41 -12.53 9.13
CA PRO A 277 4.11 -11.75 10.17
C PRO A 277 3.79 -10.26 10.13
N SER A 278 3.66 -9.69 8.92
CA SER A 278 3.26 -8.29 8.71
C SER A 278 1.76 -8.09 8.64
N LYS A 279 0.98 -9.18 8.68
CA LYS A 279 -0.47 -9.21 8.43
C LYS A 279 -0.86 -8.47 7.15
N THR A 280 -0.08 -8.69 6.08
CA THR A 280 -0.24 -7.97 4.82
C THR A 280 -0.62 -8.92 3.70
N LEU A 281 -1.56 -8.47 2.86
CA LEU A 281 -1.90 -9.07 1.59
C LEU A 281 -1.46 -8.18 0.43
N HIS A 282 -0.68 -8.72 -0.51
CA HIS A 282 -0.40 -8.13 -1.81
C HIS A 282 -1.27 -8.81 -2.87
N VAL A 283 -2.09 -8.04 -3.59
CA VAL A 283 -3.24 -8.57 -4.35
C VAL A 283 -3.41 -7.98 -5.76
N ASP A 284 -2.65 -6.95 -6.09
CA ASP A 284 -2.72 -6.21 -7.35
C ASP A 284 -4.15 -5.94 -7.84
N ASP A 285 -4.55 -6.49 -8.99
CA ASP A 285 -5.83 -6.19 -9.64
C ASP A 285 -6.95 -7.12 -9.20
N THR A 286 -6.66 -8.37 -8.80
CA THR A 286 -7.68 -9.37 -8.40
C THR A 286 -8.70 -8.75 -7.43
N PHE A 287 -8.20 -8.03 -6.43
CA PHE A 287 -9.00 -7.14 -5.59
C PHE A 287 -8.47 -5.71 -5.65
N THR A 288 -9.35 -4.78 -5.99
CA THR A 288 -9.07 -3.36 -6.07
C THR A 288 -9.65 -2.59 -4.89
N THR A 289 -9.01 -1.48 -4.55
CA THR A 289 -9.63 -0.46 -3.71
C THR A 289 -10.22 0.62 -4.62
N VAL A 290 -11.49 0.96 -4.43
CA VAL A 290 -12.13 2.04 -5.17
C VAL A 290 -12.51 3.14 -4.20
N LYS A 291 -11.98 4.34 -4.42
CA LYS A 291 -12.26 5.52 -3.61
C LYS A 291 -13.07 6.52 -4.42
N VAL A 292 -14.29 6.80 -3.97
CA VAL A 292 -15.17 7.83 -4.54
C VAL A 292 -15.66 8.72 -3.40
N LEU A 293 -15.19 9.97 -3.37
CA LEU A 293 -15.42 10.92 -2.27
C LEU A 293 -15.19 10.29 -0.88
N PHE A 294 -16.21 10.30 -0.01
CA PHE A 294 -16.18 9.81 1.37
C PHE A 294 -16.36 8.28 1.46
N TYR A 295 -16.41 7.57 0.33
CA TYR A 295 -16.63 6.13 0.25
C TYR A 295 -15.38 5.44 -0.31
N SER A 296 -14.92 4.42 0.40
CA SER A 296 -13.85 3.53 -0.05
C SER A 296 -14.35 2.10 0.05
N ALA A 297 -14.31 1.37 -1.06
CA ALA A 297 -14.73 -0.03 -1.14
C ALA A 297 -13.56 -0.93 -1.52
N PHE A 298 -13.62 -2.16 -1.06
CA PHE A 298 -12.81 -3.27 -1.53
C PHE A 298 -13.66 -4.11 -2.48
N LYS A 299 -13.18 -4.35 -3.70
CA LYS A 299 -13.97 -4.96 -4.78
C LYS A 299 -13.12 -5.92 -5.61
N LEU A 300 -13.76 -6.89 -6.26
CA LEU A 300 -13.13 -7.68 -7.31
C LEU A 300 -12.97 -6.84 -8.59
N HIS A 301 -11.93 -7.12 -9.39
CA HIS A 301 -11.69 -6.38 -10.62
C HIS A 301 -12.89 -6.45 -11.58
N PRO A 302 -13.23 -5.36 -12.31
CA PRO A 302 -14.34 -5.35 -13.26
C PRO A 302 -14.26 -6.36 -14.40
N THR A 303 -13.06 -6.87 -14.72
CA THR A 303 -12.86 -7.84 -15.81
C THR A 303 -13.15 -9.28 -15.39
N LEU A 304 -13.49 -9.56 -14.11
CA LEU A 304 -13.79 -10.91 -13.62
C LEU A 304 -14.75 -11.68 -14.53
N GLY A 305 -15.89 -11.09 -14.87
CA GLY A 305 -16.90 -11.77 -15.71
C GLY A 305 -16.40 -12.18 -17.10
N LYS A 306 -15.34 -11.53 -17.62
CA LYS A 306 -14.68 -11.90 -18.87
C LYS A 306 -13.55 -12.92 -18.66
N ALA A 307 -12.97 -12.96 -17.47
CA ALA A 307 -11.88 -13.86 -17.11
C ALA A 307 -12.38 -15.27 -16.74
N LEU A 308 -13.66 -15.46 -16.41
CA LEU A 308 -14.20 -16.80 -16.12
C LEU A 308 -13.95 -17.78 -17.28
N LEU A 309 -13.45 -18.97 -16.95
CA LEU A 309 -13.26 -20.05 -17.92
C LEU A 309 -14.61 -20.42 -18.53
N LYS A 310 -14.67 -20.62 -19.86
CA LYS A 310 -15.93 -20.83 -20.60
C LYS A 310 -16.41 -22.29 -20.51
N GLU A 311 -16.54 -22.78 -19.29
CA GLU A 311 -16.81 -24.19 -18.97
C GLU A 311 -17.73 -24.32 -17.77
N LYS A 312 -18.28 -25.53 -17.58
CA LYS A 312 -19.18 -25.84 -16.47
C LYS A 312 -18.46 -25.72 -15.13
N GLY A 313 -19.03 -24.93 -14.24
CA GLY A 313 -18.59 -24.85 -12.83
C GLY A 313 -17.46 -23.87 -12.57
N ALA A 314 -16.98 -23.13 -13.57
CA ALA A 314 -15.96 -22.11 -13.39
C ALA A 314 -16.37 -21.01 -12.38
N GLY A 315 -17.63 -20.58 -12.41
CA GLY A 315 -18.17 -19.61 -11.44
C GLY A 315 -18.21 -20.18 -10.01
N GLN A 316 -18.54 -21.46 -9.88
CA GLN A 316 -18.52 -22.19 -8.61
C GLN A 316 -17.10 -22.33 -8.06
N LEU A 317 -16.13 -22.76 -8.89
CA LEU A 317 -14.72 -22.88 -8.49
C LEU A 317 -14.17 -21.53 -7.99
N PHE A 318 -14.41 -20.45 -8.72
CA PHE A 318 -14.03 -19.10 -8.29
C PHE A 318 -14.71 -18.71 -6.96
N THR A 319 -15.99 -19.03 -6.80
CA THR A 319 -16.74 -18.76 -5.57
C THR A 319 -16.17 -19.50 -4.37
N GLU A 320 -15.79 -20.77 -4.54
CA GLU A 320 -15.24 -21.62 -3.50
C GLU A 320 -13.82 -21.17 -3.12
N TRP A 321 -12.97 -20.92 -4.13
CA TRP A 321 -11.65 -20.32 -3.93
C TRP A 321 -11.74 -19.01 -3.14
N CYS A 322 -12.58 -18.06 -3.58
CA CYS A 322 -12.67 -16.75 -2.94
C CYS A 322 -13.18 -16.85 -1.50
N LYS A 323 -14.09 -17.78 -1.20
CA LYS A 323 -14.55 -18.04 0.18
C LYS A 323 -13.44 -18.60 1.06
N SER A 324 -12.74 -19.62 0.57
CA SER A 324 -11.61 -20.23 1.30
C SER A 324 -10.51 -19.21 1.55
N PHE A 325 -10.15 -18.42 0.53
CA PHE A 325 -9.16 -17.36 0.66
C PHE A 325 -9.57 -16.27 1.66
N ALA A 326 -10.85 -15.86 1.65
CA ALA A 326 -11.38 -14.91 2.63
C ALA A 326 -11.38 -15.47 4.06
N GLU A 327 -11.67 -16.76 4.24
CA GLU A 327 -11.58 -17.43 5.54
C GLU A 327 -10.14 -17.45 6.04
N ARG A 328 -9.20 -17.91 5.20
CA ARG A 328 -7.76 -17.92 5.50
C ARG A 328 -7.22 -16.55 5.87
N THR A 329 -7.61 -15.52 5.13
CA THR A 329 -7.26 -14.12 5.43
C THR A 329 -7.75 -13.69 6.82
N GLY A 330 -8.94 -14.16 7.23
CA GLY A 330 -9.48 -13.92 8.56
C GLY A 330 -8.74 -14.66 9.66
N GLU A 331 -8.40 -15.94 9.44
CA GLU A 331 -7.61 -16.75 10.38
C GLU A 331 -6.23 -16.16 10.65
N LEU A 332 -5.57 -15.66 9.60
CA LEU A 332 -4.27 -15.01 9.70
C LEU A 332 -4.32 -13.60 10.30
N GLY A 333 -5.53 -13.04 10.49
CA GLY A 333 -5.71 -11.70 11.04
C GLY A 333 -5.10 -10.60 10.17
N ILE A 334 -5.19 -10.73 8.84
CA ILE A 334 -4.65 -9.75 7.89
C ILE A 334 -5.35 -8.39 8.07
N GLU A 335 -4.55 -7.34 8.24
CA GLU A 335 -5.02 -5.96 8.48
C GLU A 335 -4.44 -4.95 7.49
N ASN A 336 -3.50 -5.37 6.63
CA ASN A 336 -2.89 -4.52 5.62
C ASN A 336 -3.14 -5.09 4.21
N VAL A 337 -3.39 -4.21 3.23
CA VAL A 337 -3.62 -4.58 1.83
C VAL A 337 -2.84 -3.67 0.90
N ALA A 338 -2.03 -4.28 0.03
CA ALA A 338 -1.33 -3.67 -1.09
C ALA A 338 -2.05 -4.04 -2.41
N ALA A 339 -2.92 -3.16 -2.89
CA ALA A 339 -3.61 -3.29 -4.17
C ALA A 339 -3.02 -2.32 -5.21
N ALA A 340 -2.95 -2.73 -6.48
CA ALA A 340 -2.23 -1.98 -7.51
C ALA A 340 -2.91 -0.65 -7.80
N HIS A 341 -4.24 -0.68 -7.89
CA HIS A 341 -5.01 0.52 -8.16
C HIS A 341 -5.47 1.26 -6.90
N MET A 342 -5.37 2.58 -6.98
CA MET A 342 -5.91 3.62 -6.09
C MET A 342 -5.32 3.74 -4.67
N GLU A 343 -5.23 2.67 -3.87
CA GLU A 343 -4.79 2.81 -2.47
C GLU A 343 -4.30 1.48 -1.87
N ALA A 344 -3.14 1.51 -1.22
CA ALA A 344 -2.78 0.53 -0.20
C ALA A 344 -3.33 0.99 1.16
N LYS A 345 -3.87 0.04 1.93
CA LYS A 345 -4.58 0.32 3.19
C LYS A 345 -3.92 -0.41 4.35
N THR A 346 -3.76 0.28 5.47
CA THR A 346 -3.38 -0.30 6.76
C THR A 346 -4.56 -0.27 7.71
N ASP A 347 -4.51 -1.08 8.77
CA ASP A 347 -5.54 -1.16 9.82
C ASP A 347 -6.96 -1.49 9.30
N VAL A 348 -7.04 -2.24 8.20
CA VAL A 348 -8.30 -2.66 7.58
C VAL A 348 -9.08 -3.53 8.56
N LYS A 349 -10.30 -3.09 8.90
CA LYS A 349 -11.21 -3.86 9.76
C LYS A 349 -11.97 -4.89 8.94
N ASP A 350 -12.00 -6.11 9.45
CA ASP A 350 -12.76 -7.25 8.91
C ASP A 350 -12.52 -7.49 7.41
N LEU A 351 -11.25 -7.52 6.96
CA LEU A 351 -10.91 -7.74 5.55
C LEU A 351 -11.57 -9.00 4.96
N SER A 352 -11.60 -10.10 5.73
CA SER A 352 -12.33 -11.33 5.38
C SER A 352 -13.81 -11.08 5.07
N LYS A 353 -14.47 -10.18 5.83
CA LYS A 353 -15.86 -9.80 5.55
C LYS A 353 -15.93 -8.96 4.28
N GLN A 354 -15.02 -8.01 4.09
CA GLN A 354 -15.00 -7.17 2.89
C GLN A 354 -14.79 -8.00 1.61
N MET A 355 -13.94 -9.03 1.64
CA MET A 355 -13.77 -9.99 0.55
C MET A 355 -15.07 -10.75 0.24
N ARG A 356 -15.76 -11.24 1.28
CA ARG A 356 -17.05 -11.92 1.10
C ARG A 356 -18.13 -10.98 0.57
N ASP A 357 -18.16 -9.74 1.01
CA ASP A 357 -19.08 -8.72 0.49
C ASP A 357 -18.77 -8.42 -0.99
N ALA A 358 -17.48 -8.33 -1.37
CA ALA A 358 -17.05 -8.17 -2.76
C ALA A 358 -17.46 -9.36 -3.64
N LEU A 359 -17.32 -10.60 -3.15
CA LEU A 359 -17.79 -11.80 -3.84
C LEU A 359 -19.33 -11.80 -3.99
N ASN A 360 -20.06 -11.45 -2.94
CA ASN A 360 -21.53 -11.42 -2.97
C ASN A 360 -22.06 -10.45 -4.04
N ALA A 361 -21.35 -9.36 -4.31
CA ALA A 361 -21.70 -8.42 -5.37
C ALA A 361 -21.67 -9.03 -6.78
N TRP A 362 -20.96 -10.14 -6.98
CA TRP A 362 -20.85 -10.88 -8.25
C TRP A 362 -21.68 -12.16 -8.29
N SER A 363 -22.43 -12.47 -7.24
CA SER A 363 -23.15 -13.75 -7.11
C SER A 363 -24.13 -14.05 -8.24
N LYS A 364 -24.75 -13.02 -8.83
CA LYS A 364 -25.70 -13.19 -9.95
C LYS A 364 -24.97 -13.51 -11.25
N GLU A 365 -23.89 -12.80 -11.51
CA GLU A 365 -23.04 -12.94 -12.69
C GLU A 365 -22.37 -14.31 -12.71
N LEU A 366 -21.82 -14.75 -11.57
CA LEU A 366 -21.22 -16.08 -11.41
C LEU A 366 -22.24 -17.19 -11.63
N LYS A 367 -23.45 -17.05 -11.05
CA LYS A 367 -24.53 -18.02 -11.26
C LYS A 367 -25.00 -18.06 -12.72
N ALA A 368 -25.19 -16.90 -13.34
CA ALA A 368 -25.61 -16.81 -14.74
C ALA A 368 -24.54 -17.39 -15.69
N HIS A 369 -23.26 -17.24 -15.35
CA HIS A 369 -22.16 -17.88 -16.05
C HIS A 369 -22.29 -19.40 -16.00
N ASP A 370 -22.43 -19.98 -14.81
CA ASP A 370 -22.55 -21.45 -14.66
C ASP A 370 -23.82 -22.00 -15.32
N GLU A 371 -24.94 -21.29 -15.24
CA GLU A 371 -26.18 -21.65 -15.96
C GLU A 371 -25.97 -21.65 -17.48
N LYS A 372 -25.18 -20.71 -18.01
CA LYS A 372 -24.86 -20.62 -19.44
C LYS A 372 -23.98 -21.78 -19.92
N TYR A 373 -23.01 -22.22 -19.12
CA TYR A 373 -22.04 -23.26 -19.51
C TYR A 373 -22.32 -24.63 -18.90
N ALA A 374 -23.49 -24.84 -18.29
CA ALA A 374 -23.88 -26.10 -17.64
C ALA A 374 -23.77 -27.36 -18.53
N GLY A 375 -23.79 -27.21 -19.85
CA GLY A 375 -23.65 -28.29 -20.84
C GLY A 375 -22.28 -28.42 -21.49
N VAL A 376 -21.28 -27.64 -21.06
CA VAL A 376 -19.89 -27.71 -21.55
C VAL A 376 -19.08 -28.51 -20.53
N GLU A 377 -18.84 -29.80 -20.79
CA GLU A 377 -18.00 -30.62 -19.91
C GLU A 377 -16.52 -30.27 -20.04
N PHE A 378 -15.80 -30.43 -18.93
CA PHE A 378 -14.36 -30.23 -18.82
C PHE A 378 -13.64 -31.44 -19.42
N ASP A 379 -12.85 -31.22 -20.47
CA ASP A 379 -11.94 -32.24 -20.97
C ASP A 379 -10.70 -32.19 -20.07
N PHE A 380 -10.69 -33.04 -19.04
CA PHE A 380 -9.49 -33.27 -18.26
C PHE A 380 -8.51 -33.95 -19.22
N LEU A 381 -7.56 -33.20 -19.79
CA LEU A 381 -6.37 -33.80 -20.37
C LEU A 381 -5.65 -34.49 -19.20
N THR A 382 -5.95 -35.76 -19.01
CA THR A 382 -5.15 -36.64 -18.17
C THR A 382 -3.75 -36.70 -18.78
N GLU A 383 -2.71 -36.68 -17.94
CA GLU A 383 -1.28 -36.70 -18.30
C GLU A 383 -0.83 -37.93 -19.13
N GLU A 384 -1.75 -38.71 -19.71
CA GLU A 384 -1.45 -39.91 -20.51
C GLU A 384 -1.37 -39.65 -22.04
N ASP A 385 -1.67 -38.44 -22.53
CA ASP A 385 -1.72 -38.17 -23.98
C ASP A 385 -0.48 -37.45 -24.57
N GLU A 386 0.62 -37.26 -23.82
CA GLU A 386 1.86 -36.64 -24.35
C GLU A 386 2.79 -37.62 -25.11
N GLU A 387 2.48 -38.91 -25.17
CA GLU A 387 3.21 -39.85 -26.04
C GLU A 387 2.49 -40.01 -27.38
N THR A 388 2.68 -39.05 -28.30
CA THR A 388 2.85 -39.28 -29.77
C THR A 388 2.63 -37.99 -30.59
N ALA A 389 3.65 -37.14 -30.68
CA ALA A 389 3.74 -36.19 -31.79
C ALA A 389 5.20 -35.81 -32.10
N ASP A 390 6.02 -36.81 -32.44
CA ASP A 390 7.21 -36.58 -33.26
C ASP A 390 6.76 -36.30 -34.70
N GLY A 391 7.04 -35.10 -35.20
CA GLY A 391 6.62 -34.67 -36.52
C GLY A 391 7.23 -33.35 -36.96
N ASP A 392 8.52 -33.40 -37.31
CA ASP A 392 9.26 -32.51 -38.20
C ASP A 392 8.45 -31.44 -38.93
N THR A 393 8.80 -30.16 -38.74
CA THR A 393 8.75 -29.17 -39.83
C THR A 393 9.66 -27.99 -39.53
N GLN A 394 10.78 -27.94 -40.27
CA GLN A 394 11.56 -26.73 -40.49
C GLN A 394 10.76 -25.72 -41.32
N THR A 395 10.77 -24.45 -40.93
CA THR A 395 10.81 -23.33 -41.89
C THR A 395 11.52 -22.13 -41.26
N GLU A 396 12.55 -21.69 -41.98
CA GLU A 396 13.27 -20.41 -41.81
C GLU A 396 12.35 -19.22 -42.12
N GLY A 397 12.62 -18.09 -41.46
CA GLY A 397 11.98 -16.81 -41.75
C GLY A 397 12.59 -15.69 -40.92
N GLU A 398 13.63 -15.07 -41.46
CA GLU A 398 14.22 -13.82 -40.98
C GLU A 398 13.18 -12.69 -40.96
N GLY A 399 13.20 -11.90 -39.89
CA GLY A 399 12.38 -10.71 -39.75
C GLY A 399 12.86 -9.82 -38.61
N GLU A 400 13.89 -9.02 -38.86
CA GLU A 400 14.24 -7.87 -38.03
C GLU A 400 13.08 -6.87 -38.03
N GLY A 401 12.58 -6.50 -36.85
CA GLY A 401 11.41 -5.63 -36.73
C GLY A 401 11.16 -5.06 -35.34
N ASN A 402 12.00 -4.11 -34.92
CA ASN A 402 11.69 -2.92 -34.11
C ASN A 402 10.65 -3.06 -32.96
N SER A 403 11.12 -3.32 -31.73
CA SER A 403 10.34 -3.57 -30.50
C SER A 403 9.82 -2.32 -29.77
N GLU A 404 9.47 -1.24 -30.47
CA GLU A 404 9.06 0.03 -29.84
C GLU A 404 7.56 0.36 -29.99
N TRP A 405 6.74 -0.59 -30.45
CA TRP A 405 5.31 -0.37 -30.68
C TRP A 405 4.47 -1.57 -30.27
N GLN A 406 4.00 -1.62 -29.01
CA GLN A 406 2.75 -2.35 -28.72
C GLN A 406 1.96 -1.98 -27.44
N GLU A 407 2.31 -0.92 -26.69
CA GLU A 407 1.51 -0.55 -25.50
C GLU A 407 0.71 0.76 -25.60
N LYS A 408 0.88 1.55 -26.67
CA LYS A 408 -0.01 2.70 -26.91
C LYS A 408 -1.44 2.33 -27.32
N GLN A 409 -1.77 1.04 -27.45
CA GLN A 409 -3.09 0.59 -27.89
C GLN A 409 -3.86 -0.27 -26.89
N ILE A 410 -3.34 -0.50 -25.67
CA ILE A 410 -4.07 -1.34 -24.71
C ILE A 410 -5.37 -0.66 -24.24
N PHE A 411 -5.48 0.67 -24.30
CA PHE A 411 -6.74 1.36 -23.98
C PHE A 411 -6.87 2.69 -24.74
N ALA A 412 -7.23 2.64 -26.02
CA ALA A 412 -7.76 3.78 -26.78
C ALA A 412 -9.23 3.57 -27.12
#